data_AF-A0A2H6ACJ7-F1
#
_entry.id   AF-A0A2H6ACJ7-F1
#
_cell.length_a   1.000
_cell.length_b   1.000
_cell.length_c   1.000
_cell.angle_alpha   90.00
_cell.angle_beta   90.00
_cell.angle_gamma   90.00
#
_symmetry.space_group_name_H-M   'P 1'
#
loop_
_entity.id
_entity.type
_entity.pdbx_description
1 polymer ?
#
loop_
_entity_poly.entity_id
_entity_poly.type
_entity_poly.pdbx_seq_one_letter_code
_entity_poly.pdbx_strand_id
1 'polypeptide(L)'
;MTSEVTAEPQRIRLGQCRLDEAVTNYMRKDFAVLCAEQTVAQAIESLRAQPLQSRIIYLYVLDEEGRLQGVVPTRRLLLSAPDTRIAEIMVRNVISIPADATLLDACEFFVLHRLLAFPVVDDQRHMLGVVDIELYAEERAELEERWDDVFQLVGVHLAAARQTEPWKAFRARFPWLLCNVVGGVLAAMLTGFFQTQLRSAVTLALFIPVVLSLAEAVSMQSVSLILQVLHVQRVNWRLLASRLLRESQTGFLLGLASGALVAGTAWVWPGSAPVAGSVLGGIAVGVTVAASLGVAVPSLLRLLHLDPRVAAGPVALTLTDLATLFVYFSWASAILHV
;
A
#
# COMPACT_ATOMS: atom_id res chain seq x y z
N MET A 1 -16.79 46.08 -8.57
CA MET A 1 -15.60 45.31 -8.13
C MET A 1 -16.02 43.86 -7.99
N THR A 2 -16.07 43.17 -9.12
CA THR A 2 -16.38 41.74 -9.24
C THR A 2 -15.06 41.00 -9.16
N SER A 3 -14.75 40.43 -8.00
CA SER A 3 -13.63 39.50 -7.85
C SER A 3 -14.03 38.15 -8.42
N GLU A 4 -13.65 37.90 -9.67
CA GLU A 4 -13.60 36.56 -10.25
C GLU A 4 -12.72 35.68 -9.38
N VAL A 5 -13.36 34.70 -8.73
CA VAL A 5 -12.69 33.57 -8.10
C VAL A 5 -12.06 32.75 -9.23
N THR A 6 -10.77 32.95 -9.42
CA THR A 6 -9.93 32.13 -10.28
C THR A 6 -9.94 30.71 -9.72
N ALA A 7 -10.72 29.83 -10.34
CA ALA A 7 -10.71 28.41 -10.02
C ALA A 7 -9.34 27.84 -10.37
N GLU A 8 -8.54 27.50 -9.37
CA GLU A 8 -7.38 26.63 -9.54
C GLU A 8 -7.82 25.36 -10.28
N PRO A 9 -7.09 24.90 -11.32
CA PRO A 9 -7.40 23.64 -11.97
C PRO A 9 -7.35 22.54 -10.91
N GLN A 10 -8.44 21.79 -10.79
CA GLN A 10 -8.57 20.65 -9.90
C GLN A 10 -7.41 19.68 -10.17
N ARG A 11 -6.34 19.81 -9.40
CA ARG A 11 -5.34 18.77 -9.27
C ARG A 11 -6.08 17.56 -8.73
N ILE A 12 -6.33 16.59 -9.62
CA ILE A 12 -6.81 15.26 -9.25
C ILE A 12 -5.99 14.86 -8.02
N ARG A 13 -6.65 14.45 -6.94
CA ARG A 13 -5.94 13.91 -5.77
C ARG A 13 -5.45 12.52 -6.16
N LEU A 14 -4.31 12.50 -6.86
CA LEU A 14 -3.69 11.40 -7.60
C LEU A 14 -3.25 10.18 -6.75
N GLY A 15 -3.64 10.10 -5.47
CA GLY A 15 -3.25 9.01 -4.55
C GLY A 15 -4.29 7.89 -4.39
N GLN A 16 -5.24 7.78 -5.32
CA GLN A 16 -6.33 6.79 -5.29
C GLN A 16 -6.61 6.24 -6.70
N CYS A 17 -5.58 6.05 -7.50
CA CYS A 17 -5.75 5.52 -8.86
C CYS A 17 -6.21 4.05 -8.78
N ARG A 18 -7.43 3.76 -9.25
CA ARG A 18 -7.94 2.39 -9.33
C ARG A 18 -7.72 1.87 -10.76
N LEU A 19 -7.02 0.75 -10.88
CA LEU A 19 -6.62 0.19 -12.17
C LEU A 19 -7.81 -0.22 -13.05
N ASP A 20 -8.95 -0.52 -12.43
CA ASP A 20 -10.21 -0.87 -13.06
C ASP A 20 -11.06 0.34 -13.49
N GLU A 21 -10.67 1.56 -13.11
CA GLU A 21 -11.39 2.76 -13.54
C GLU A 21 -11.05 3.14 -14.99
N ALA A 22 -12.00 3.81 -15.64
CA ALA A 22 -11.82 4.32 -16.99
C ALA A 22 -10.70 5.37 -17.05
N VAL A 23 -9.88 5.29 -18.09
CA VAL A 23 -8.74 6.19 -18.31
C VAL A 23 -9.16 7.66 -18.43
N THR A 24 -10.42 7.92 -18.79
CA THR A 24 -11.02 9.25 -18.90
C THR A 24 -11.04 10.03 -17.57
N ASN A 25 -10.95 9.35 -16.42
CA ASN A 25 -10.81 10.02 -15.11
C ASN A 25 -9.42 10.64 -14.90
N TYR A 26 -8.42 10.17 -15.63
CA TYR A 26 -7.00 10.51 -15.44
C TYR A 26 -6.43 11.33 -16.61
N MET A 27 -7.24 11.60 -17.64
CA MET A 27 -6.83 12.38 -18.80
C MET A 27 -6.84 13.89 -18.52
N ARG A 28 -5.93 14.60 -19.16
CA ARG A 28 -5.89 16.06 -19.19
C ARG A 28 -6.45 16.58 -20.51
N LYS A 29 -7.16 17.71 -20.45
CA LYS A 29 -7.73 18.39 -21.63
C LYS A 29 -6.83 19.51 -22.17
N ASP A 30 -5.71 19.76 -21.51
CA ASP A 30 -4.70 20.72 -21.95
C ASP A 30 -3.70 20.03 -22.89
N PHE A 31 -3.93 20.15 -24.19
CA PHE A 31 -3.08 19.60 -25.24
C PHE A 31 -3.05 20.51 -26.46
N ALA A 32 -1.93 20.50 -27.19
CA ALA A 32 -1.78 21.31 -28.39
C ALA A 32 -2.53 20.71 -29.58
N VAL A 33 -3.34 21.55 -30.22
CA VAL A 33 -4.10 21.21 -31.41
C VAL A 33 -3.64 22.05 -32.60
N LEU A 34 -3.42 21.40 -33.73
CA LEU A 34 -3.13 22.00 -35.03
C LEU A 34 -4.20 21.57 -36.05
N CYS A 35 -4.39 22.38 -37.08
CA CYS A 35 -5.25 22.00 -38.22
C CYS A 35 -4.40 21.56 -39.41
N ALA A 36 -4.85 20.56 -40.16
CA ALA A 36 -4.12 19.99 -41.29
C ALA A 36 -3.80 21.03 -42.40
N GLU A 37 -4.69 22.00 -42.61
CA GLU A 37 -4.58 23.02 -43.65
C GLU A 37 -3.69 24.21 -43.28
N GLN A 38 -3.30 24.35 -42.01
CA GLN A 38 -2.42 25.42 -41.56
C GLN A 38 -1.01 25.26 -42.15
N THR A 39 -0.34 26.39 -42.40
CA THR A 39 1.10 26.38 -42.66
C THR A 39 1.90 26.25 -41.37
N VAL A 40 3.15 25.82 -41.45
CA VAL A 40 4.08 25.75 -40.30
C VAL A 40 4.17 27.10 -39.58
N ALA A 41 4.20 28.22 -40.31
CA ALA A 41 4.23 29.56 -39.72
C ALA A 41 2.98 29.84 -38.87
N GLN A 42 1.79 29.57 -39.40
CA GLN A 42 0.52 29.75 -38.71
C GLN A 42 0.39 28.84 -37.49
N ALA A 43 0.86 27.59 -37.60
CA ALA A 43 0.87 26.64 -36.50
C ALA A 43 1.76 27.11 -35.34
N ILE A 44 2.98 27.58 -35.63
CA ILE A 44 3.89 28.11 -34.59
C ILE A 44 3.30 29.35 -33.92
N GLU A 45 2.68 30.25 -34.69
CA GLU A 45 2.01 31.42 -34.14
C GLU A 45 0.83 31.06 -33.25
N SER A 46 0.01 30.08 -33.67
CA SER A 46 -1.11 29.54 -32.88
C SER A 46 -0.63 28.92 -31.57
N LEU A 47 0.48 28.16 -31.61
CA LEU A 47 1.07 27.55 -30.41
C LEU A 47 1.61 28.61 -29.44
N ARG A 48 2.15 29.73 -29.92
CA ARG A 48 2.59 30.84 -29.06
C ARG A 48 1.42 31.53 -28.35
N ALA A 49 0.25 31.54 -28.98
CA ALA A 49 -0.97 32.10 -28.39
C ALA A 49 -1.64 31.15 -27.37
N GLN A 50 -1.24 29.87 -27.33
CA GLN A 50 -1.74 28.85 -26.41
C GLN A 50 -0.67 28.46 -25.38
N PRO A 51 -0.59 29.13 -24.22
CA PRO A 51 0.30 28.71 -23.16
C PRO A 51 -0.17 27.38 -22.55
N LEU A 52 0.43 26.28 -23.01
CA LEU A 52 0.21 24.95 -22.43
C LEU A 52 0.87 24.88 -21.06
N GLN A 53 0.18 24.28 -20.09
CA GLN A 53 0.69 24.09 -18.73
C GLN A 53 1.48 22.78 -18.60
N SER A 54 1.28 21.83 -19.53
CA SER A 54 1.96 20.54 -19.51
C SER A 54 3.42 20.61 -19.97
N ARG A 55 4.29 19.84 -19.29
CA ARG A 55 5.71 19.69 -19.64
C ARG A 55 5.92 18.83 -20.90
N ILE A 56 4.97 17.95 -21.22
CA ILE A 56 5.06 17.01 -22.33
C ILE A 56 4.16 17.51 -23.45
N ILE A 57 4.75 17.99 -24.55
CA ILE A 57 4.03 18.61 -25.66
C ILE A 57 4.04 17.68 -26.87
N TYR A 58 2.91 17.02 -27.11
CA TYR A 58 2.58 16.42 -28.41
C TYR A 58 1.63 17.34 -29.15
N LEU A 59 1.87 17.51 -30.46
CA LEU A 59 1.08 18.38 -31.33
C LEU A 59 0.12 17.51 -32.13
N TYR A 60 -1.14 17.45 -31.70
CA TYR A 60 -2.16 16.64 -32.35
C TYR A 60 -2.84 17.42 -33.46
N VAL A 61 -3.13 16.73 -34.57
CA VAL A 61 -3.85 17.30 -35.71
C VAL A 61 -5.28 16.82 -35.66
N LEU A 62 -6.24 17.74 -35.55
CA LEU A 62 -7.67 17.45 -35.54
C LEU A 62 -8.33 17.95 -36.83
N ASP A 63 -9.46 17.35 -37.21
CA ASP A 63 -10.36 17.89 -38.23
C ASP A 63 -11.37 18.89 -37.66
N GLU A 64 -12.26 19.41 -38.50
CA GLU A 64 -13.29 20.39 -38.11
C GLU A 64 -14.29 19.79 -37.10
N GLU A 65 -14.48 18.47 -37.14
CA GLU A 65 -15.32 17.71 -36.20
C GLU A 65 -14.59 17.30 -34.91
N GLY A 66 -13.29 17.60 -34.78
CA GLY A 66 -12.48 17.27 -33.60
C GLY A 66 -11.92 15.84 -33.57
N ARG A 67 -11.89 15.15 -34.71
CA ARG A 67 -11.34 13.79 -34.85
C ARG A 67 -9.83 13.82 -35.06
N LEU A 68 -9.16 12.86 -34.43
CA LEU A 68 -7.71 12.71 -34.50
C LEU A 68 -7.25 12.25 -35.90
N GLN A 69 -6.61 13.15 -36.64
CA GLN A 69 -6.03 12.88 -37.97
C GLN A 69 -4.55 12.50 -37.94
N GLY A 70 -3.79 13.04 -36.98
CA GLY A 70 -2.35 12.86 -36.96
C GLY A 70 -1.64 13.46 -35.75
N VAL A 71 -0.34 13.28 -35.71
CA VAL A 71 0.56 13.93 -34.74
C VAL A 71 1.76 14.53 -35.47
N VAL A 72 2.18 15.73 -35.08
CA VAL A 72 3.36 16.40 -35.64
C VAL A 72 4.51 16.32 -34.65
N PRO A 73 5.63 15.65 -34.98
CA PRO A 73 6.83 15.72 -34.16
C PRO A 73 7.35 17.16 -34.12
N THR A 74 7.59 17.69 -32.92
CA THR A 74 8.09 19.07 -32.73
C THR A 74 9.34 19.36 -33.56
N ARG A 75 10.25 18.38 -33.65
CA ARG A 75 11.45 18.47 -34.50
C ARG A 75 11.11 18.68 -35.99
N ARG A 76 10.08 18.03 -36.52
CA ARG A 76 9.66 18.23 -37.91
C ARG A 76 9.07 19.63 -38.09
N LEU A 77 8.19 20.06 -37.19
CA LEU A 77 7.59 21.40 -37.24
C LEU A 77 8.67 22.50 -37.28
N LEU A 78 9.71 22.38 -36.46
CA LEU A 78 10.78 23.38 -36.38
C LEU A 78 11.76 23.38 -37.56
N LEU A 79 11.87 22.26 -38.30
CA LEU A 79 12.83 22.11 -39.40
C LEU A 79 12.19 22.27 -40.79
N SER A 80 10.86 22.29 -40.88
CA SER A 80 10.12 22.46 -42.13
C SER A 80 10.02 23.93 -42.55
N ALA A 81 9.83 24.18 -43.85
CA ALA A 81 9.68 25.53 -44.37
C ALA A 81 8.39 26.19 -43.84
N PRO A 82 8.39 27.50 -43.56
CA PRO A 82 7.24 28.19 -42.94
C PRO A 82 5.93 28.04 -43.72
N ASP A 83 6.03 27.89 -45.04
CA ASP A 83 4.95 27.81 -46.03
C ASP A 83 4.49 26.37 -46.32
N THR A 84 5.16 25.36 -45.75
CA THR A 84 4.73 23.95 -45.84
C THR A 84 3.45 23.72 -45.03
N ARG A 85 2.53 22.88 -45.52
CA ARG A 85 1.29 22.53 -44.79
C ARG A 85 1.54 21.49 -43.69
N ILE A 86 0.78 21.58 -42.59
CA ILE A 86 0.81 20.59 -41.51
C ILE A 86 0.47 19.18 -42.01
N ALA A 87 -0.47 19.07 -42.94
CA ALA A 87 -0.87 17.80 -43.56
C ALA A 87 0.30 17.02 -44.21
N GLU A 88 1.34 17.73 -44.67
CA GLU A 88 2.51 17.13 -45.34
C GLU A 88 3.54 16.58 -44.35
N ILE A 89 3.59 17.14 -43.13
CA ILE A 89 4.60 16.80 -42.13
C ILE A 89 4.07 15.91 -40.99
N MET A 90 2.74 15.80 -40.86
CA MET A 90 2.08 14.99 -39.84
C MET A 90 2.26 13.48 -40.06
N VAL A 91 2.26 12.74 -38.96
CA VAL A 91 2.20 11.28 -38.95
C VAL A 91 0.77 10.86 -38.71
N ARG A 92 0.16 10.18 -39.69
CA ARG A 92 -1.26 9.76 -39.64
C ARG A 92 -1.51 8.54 -38.75
N ASN A 93 -0.53 7.65 -38.59
CA ASN A 93 -0.67 6.46 -37.77
C ASN A 93 -0.41 6.80 -36.30
N VAL A 94 -1.40 7.40 -35.64
CA VAL A 94 -1.33 7.75 -34.23
C VAL A 94 -1.83 6.57 -33.39
N ILE A 95 -1.02 6.17 -32.41
CA ILE A 95 -1.45 5.21 -31.39
C ILE A 95 -2.29 5.98 -30.38
N SER A 96 -3.55 5.58 -30.22
CA SER A 96 -4.54 6.23 -29.34
C SER A 96 -5.13 5.21 -28.38
N ILE A 97 -5.52 5.67 -27.19
CA ILE A 97 -6.18 4.86 -26.18
C ILE A 97 -7.71 5.06 -26.31
N PRO A 98 -8.51 3.98 -26.35
CA PRO A 98 -9.97 4.07 -26.33
C PRO A 98 -10.51 4.70 -25.03
N ALA A 99 -11.62 5.44 -25.10
CA ALA A 99 -12.22 6.11 -23.94
C ALA A 99 -12.77 5.14 -22.87
N ASP A 100 -13.13 3.93 -23.28
CA ASP A 100 -13.62 2.84 -22.43
C ASP A 100 -12.47 2.00 -21.84
N ALA A 101 -11.23 2.24 -22.25
CA ALA A 101 -10.07 1.55 -21.72
C ALA A 101 -9.85 1.87 -20.23
N THR A 102 -9.35 0.87 -19.51
CA THR A 102 -9.01 1.02 -18.10
C THR A 102 -7.66 1.72 -17.92
N LEU A 103 -7.40 2.17 -16.70
CA LEU A 103 -6.09 2.69 -16.32
C LEU A 103 -4.98 1.64 -16.53
N LEU A 104 -5.27 0.36 -16.26
CA LEU A 104 -4.33 -0.74 -16.51
C LEU A 104 -3.95 -0.84 -17.99
N ASP A 105 -4.94 -0.77 -18.87
CA ASP A 105 -4.71 -0.80 -20.32
C ASP A 105 -3.81 0.38 -20.73
N ALA A 106 -4.05 1.58 -20.19
CA ALA A 106 -3.20 2.73 -20.46
C ALA A 106 -1.75 2.51 -20.01
N CYS A 107 -1.53 1.89 -18.86
CA CYS A 107 -0.20 1.55 -18.37
C CYS A 107 0.50 0.51 -19.25
N GLU A 108 -0.22 -0.48 -19.77
CA GLU A 108 0.31 -1.43 -20.77
C GLU A 108 0.76 -0.70 -22.05
N PHE A 109 0.00 0.30 -22.51
CA PHE A 109 0.38 1.11 -23.67
C PHE A 109 1.71 1.84 -23.45
N PHE A 110 1.96 2.39 -22.25
CA PHE A 110 3.25 3.03 -21.92
C PHE A 110 4.42 2.04 -21.97
N VAL A 111 4.22 0.81 -21.49
CA VAL A 111 5.25 -0.24 -21.51
C VAL A 111 5.54 -0.70 -22.95
N LEU A 112 4.49 -0.93 -23.74
CA LEU A 112 4.59 -1.50 -25.09
C LEU A 112 5.14 -0.49 -26.10
N HIS A 113 4.64 0.74 -26.10
CA HIS A 113 4.96 1.73 -27.14
C HIS A 113 6.00 2.77 -26.72
N ARG A 114 6.33 2.86 -25.42
CA ARG A 114 7.37 3.76 -24.88
C ARG A 114 7.21 5.23 -25.30
N LEU A 115 5.97 5.67 -25.49
CA LEU A 115 5.64 7.08 -25.73
C LEU A 115 5.46 7.82 -24.40
N LEU A 116 5.65 9.14 -24.41
CA LEU A 116 5.50 9.95 -23.20
C LEU A 116 4.06 10.40 -22.97
N ALA A 117 3.21 10.33 -23.99
CA ALA A 117 1.78 10.58 -23.87
C ALA A 117 0.99 9.88 -24.99
N PHE A 118 -0.29 9.62 -24.73
CA PHE A 118 -1.25 9.07 -25.68
C PHE A 118 -2.53 9.91 -25.72
N PRO A 119 -3.10 10.16 -26.91
CA PRO A 119 -4.43 10.73 -27.03
C PRO A 119 -5.49 9.70 -26.66
N VAL A 120 -6.48 10.12 -25.87
CA VAL A 120 -7.68 9.35 -25.56
C VAL A 120 -8.78 9.73 -26.54
N VAL A 121 -9.37 8.74 -27.21
CA VAL A 121 -10.38 8.95 -28.26
C VAL A 121 -11.65 8.16 -28.01
N ASP A 122 -12.79 8.69 -28.47
CA ASP A 122 -14.07 7.95 -28.48
C ASP A 122 -14.17 6.98 -29.68
N ASP A 123 -15.28 6.25 -29.76
CA ASP A 123 -15.58 5.29 -30.85
C ASP A 123 -15.57 5.94 -32.25
N GLN A 124 -15.81 7.25 -32.33
CA GLN A 124 -15.83 8.03 -33.57
C GLN A 124 -14.49 8.73 -33.85
N ARG A 125 -13.45 8.43 -33.06
CA ARG A 125 -12.12 9.06 -33.07
C ARG A 125 -12.06 10.54 -32.66
N HIS A 126 -13.09 11.07 -32.01
CA HIS A 126 -12.98 12.39 -31.39
C HIS A 126 -12.00 12.35 -30.23
N MET A 127 -11.09 13.32 -30.19
CA MET A 127 -10.09 13.39 -29.15
C MET A 127 -10.69 14.00 -27.88
N LEU A 128 -10.74 13.21 -26.80
CA LEU A 128 -11.31 13.62 -25.51
C LEU A 128 -10.28 14.26 -24.58
N GLY A 129 -9.02 13.83 -24.70
CA GLY A 129 -7.95 14.23 -23.80
C GLY A 129 -6.62 13.54 -24.11
N VAL A 130 -5.64 13.74 -23.23
CA VAL A 130 -4.32 13.14 -23.28
C VAL A 130 -3.96 12.56 -21.92
N VAL A 131 -3.33 11.39 -21.94
CA VAL A 131 -2.75 10.74 -20.77
C VAL A 131 -1.24 10.70 -20.97
N ASP A 132 -0.48 11.04 -19.94
CA ASP A 132 0.98 11.11 -20.01
C ASP A 132 1.67 10.16 -19.03
N ILE A 133 2.99 10.01 -19.21
CA ILE A 133 3.80 9.04 -18.47
C ILE A 133 3.91 9.37 -16.98
N GLU A 134 3.56 10.60 -16.56
CA GLU A 134 3.46 10.95 -15.13
C GLU A 134 2.48 10.01 -14.42
N LEU A 135 1.36 9.65 -15.07
CA LEU A 135 0.38 8.70 -14.54
C LEU A 135 0.97 7.31 -14.28
N TYR A 136 1.79 6.79 -15.22
CA TYR A 136 2.48 5.51 -15.05
C TYR A 136 3.59 5.57 -13.99
N ALA A 137 4.32 6.68 -13.92
CA ALA A 137 5.38 6.86 -12.93
C ALA A 137 4.81 6.90 -11.50
N GLU A 138 3.66 7.56 -11.32
CA GLU A 138 2.94 7.62 -10.05
C GLU A 138 2.39 6.24 -9.65
N GLU A 139 1.75 5.50 -10.57
CA GLU A 139 1.29 4.12 -10.33
C GLU A 139 2.45 3.22 -9.86
N ARG A 140 3.60 3.30 -10.54
CA ARG A 140 4.78 2.54 -10.15
C ARG A 140 5.30 2.92 -8.77
N ALA A 141 5.31 4.20 -8.42
CA ALA A 141 5.72 4.66 -7.10
C ALA A 141 4.79 4.12 -6.01
N GLU A 142 3.47 4.18 -6.22
CA GLU A 142 2.49 3.61 -5.28
C GLU A 142 2.67 2.10 -5.11
N LEU A 143 2.91 1.36 -6.20
CA LEU A 143 3.18 -0.06 -6.12
C LEU A 143 4.46 -0.32 -5.31
N GLU A 144 5.55 0.40 -5.58
CA GLU A 144 6.80 0.26 -4.82
C GLU A 144 6.61 0.55 -3.33
N GLU A 145 5.80 1.55 -2.96
CA GLU A 145 5.45 1.82 -1.56
C GLU A 145 4.64 0.69 -0.93
N ARG A 146 3.60 0.17 -1.61
CA ARG A 146 2.80 -0.97 -1.11
C ARG A 146 3.65 -2.22 -0.91
N TRP A 147 4.58 -2.49 -1.83
CA TRP A 147 5.52 -3.58 -1.68
C TRP A 147 6.46 -3.34 -0.50
N ASP A 148 7.00 -2.13 -0.33
CA ASP A 148 7.87 -1.81 0.79
C ASP A 148 7.15 -2.00 2.14
N ASP A 149 5.88 -1.60 2.26
CA ASP A 149 5.04 -1.88 3.44
C ASP A 149 4.97 -3.38 3.77
N VAL A 150 4.77 -4.22 2.75
CA VAL A 150 4.73 -5.69 2.93
C VAL A 150 6.08 -6.24 3.38
N PHE A 151 7.19 -5.75 2.80
CA PHE A 151 8.53 -6.21 3.21
C PHE A 151 8.89 -5.74 4.62
N GLN A 152 8.44 -4.55 5.02
CA GLN A 152 8.70 -4.01 6.35
C GLN A 152 8.00 -4.80 7.46
N LEU A 153 6.86 -5.46 7.18
CA LEU A 153 6.23 -6.41 8.13
C LEU A 153 7.20 -7.50 8.59
N VAL A 154 8.15 -7.91 7.73
CA VAL A 154 9.15 -8.94 8.03
C VAL A 154 10.51 -8.31 8.39
N GLY A 155 10.56 -7.00 8.63
CA GLY A 155 11.78 -6.28 9.01
C GLY A 155 12.78 -6.11 7.86
N VAL A 156 12.31 -6.09 6.61
CA VAL A 156 13.13 -5.90 5.41
C VAL A 156 12.66 -4.67 4.65
N HIS A 157 13.58 -3.85 4.15
CA HIS A 157 13.22 -2.79 3.19
C HIS A 157 13.39 -3.32 1.77
N LEU A 158 12.47 -3.00 0.86
CA LEU A 158 12.53 -3.40 -0.55
C LEU A 158 13.82 -2.89 -1.23
N ALA A 159 14.28 -1.69 -0.85
CA ALA A 159 15.56 -1.14 -1.31
C ALA A 159 16.77 -1.98 -0.85
N ALA A 160 16.68 -2.63 0.31
CA ALA A 160 17.71 -3.55 0.80
C ALA A 160 17.64 -4.93 0.14
N ALA A 161 16.46 -5.35 -0.36
CA ALA A 161 16.30 -6.61 -1.09
C ALA A 161 16.98 -6.58 -2.47
N ARG A 162 17.14 -5.40 -3.08
CA ARG A 162 17.87 -5.22 -4.35
C ARG A 162 19.41 -5.19 -4.18
N GLN A 163 19.92 -5.26 -2.94
CA GLN A 163 21.36 -5.27 -2.67
C GLN A 163 21.93 -6.67 -2.96
N THR A 164 22.86 -6.77 -3.91
CA THR A 164 23.54 -8.03 -4.27
C THR A 164 24.73 -8.36 -3.36
N GLU A 165 25.24 -7.39 -2.60
CA GLU A 165 26.40 -7.58 -1.71
C GLU A 165 25.98 -8.06 -0.30
N PRO A 166 26.47 -9.22 0.17
CA PRO A 166 26.08 -9.79 1.47
C PRO A 166 26.29 -8.85 2.66
N TRP A 167 27.37 -8.07 2.66
CA TRP A 167 27.69 -7.16 3.77
C TRP A 167 26.71 -5.99 3.88
N LYS A 168 26.27 -5.44 2.74
CA LYS A 168 25.25 -4.38 2.73
C LYS A 168 23.90 -4.91 3.19
N ALA A 169 23.52 -6.11 2.77
CA ALA A 169 22.31 -6.78 3.25
C ALA A 169 22.35 -7.05 4.77
N PHE A 170 23.50 -7.48 5.31
CA PHE A 170 23.69 -7.66 6.75
C PHE A 170 23.48 -6.35 7.52
N ARG A 171 24.14 -5.25 7.14
CA ARG A 171 24.00 -3.96 7.84
C ARG A 171 22.59 -3.39 7.79
N ALA A 172 21.82 -3.72 6.73
CA ALA A 172 20.42 -3.32 6.62
C ALA A 172 19.47 -4.15 7.50
N ARG A 173 19.74 -5.45 7.69
CA ARG A 173 18.85 -6.37 8.44
C ARG A 173 19.22 -6.54 9.91
N PHE A 174 20.50 -6.43 10.26
CA PHE A 174 20.99 -6.69 11.61
C PHE A 174 20.36 -5.79 12.70
N PRO A 175 20.10 -4.48 12.47
CA PRO A 175 19.41 -3.66 13.47
C PRO A 175 18.01 -4.16 13.81
N TRP A 176 17.26 -4.64 12.80
CA TRP A 176 15.94 -5.24 12.99
C TRP A 176 16.02 -6.58 13.72
N LEU A 177 17.01 -7.41 13.37
CA LEU A 177 17.29 -8.65 14.10
C LEU A 177 17.66 -8.38 15.56
N LEU A 178 18.45 -7.33 15.83
CA LEU A 178 18.84 -6.95 17.18
C LEU A 178 17.62 -6.56 18.03
N CYS A 179 16.63 -5.90 17.44
CA CYS A 179 15.36 -5.62 18.13
C CYS A 179 14.65 -6.90 18.55
N ASN A 180 14.55 -7.91 17.67
CA ASN A 180 14.00 -9.23 18.00
C ASN A 180 14.82 -9.94 19.09
N VAL A 181 16.16 -9.88 19.03
CA VAL A 181 17.03 -10.46 20.06
C VAL A 181 16.76 -9.82 21.42
N VAL A 182 16.68 -8.49 21.48
CA VAL A 182 16.37 -7.77 22.72
C VAL A 182 14.98 -8.14 23.24
N GLY A 183 13.97 -8.18 22.37
CA GLY A 183 12.62 -8.59 22.73
C GLY A 183 12.56 -10.02 23.27
N GLY A 184 13.24 -10.97 22.62
CA GLY A 184 13.35 -12.35 23.08
C GLY A 184 14.03 -12.48 24.45
N VAL A 185 15.07 -11.67 24.71
CA VAL A 185 15.70 -11.60 26.04
C VAL A 185 14.73 -11.05 27.09
N LEU A 186 13.96 -10.01 26.76
CA LEU A 186 12.93 -9.47 27.66
C LEU A 186 11.82 -10.50 27.93
N ALA A 187 11.39 -11.25 26.92
CA ALA A 187 10.42 -12.34 27.06
C ALA A 187 10.95 -13.48 27.95
N ALA A 188 12.24 -13.82 27.83
CA ALA A 188 12.90 -14.78 28.71
C ALA A 188 12.97 -14.28 30.16
N MET A 189 13.32 -12.99 30.37
CA MET A 189 13.30 -12.36 31.70
C MET A 189 11.89 -12.35 32.29
N LEU A 190 10.86 -12.04 31.49
CA LEU A 190 9.46 -12.06 31.89
C LEU A 190 9.03 -13.45 32.33
N THR A 191 9.38 -14.47 31.55
CA THR A 191 9.17 -15.89 31.89
C THR A 191 9.86 -16.26 33.20
N GLY A 192 11.02 -15.67 33.48
CA GLY A 192 11.74 -15.78 34.75
C GLY A 192 10.95 -15.33 35.99
N PHE A 193 10.10 -14.30 35.86
CA PHE A 193 9.23 -13.87 36.97
C PHE A 193 8.12 -14.87 37.29
N PHE A 194 7.72 -15.70 36.33
CA PHE A 194 6.71 -16.75 36.49
C PHE A 194 7.32 -18.14 36.78
N GLN A 195 8.57 -18.19 37.28
CA GLN A 195 9.24 -19.45 37.61
C GLN A 195 8.47 -20.31 38.62
N THR A 196 7.77 -19.70 39.58
CA THR A 196 6.97 -20.44 40.57
C THR A 196 5.82 -21.19 39.90
N GLN A 197 5.13 -20.56 38.96
CA GLN A 197 4.06 -21.16 38.15
C GLN A 197 4.62 -22.23 37.18
N LEU A 198 5.79 -21.99 36.61
CA LEU A 198 6.46 -22.97 35.75
C LEU A 198 6.90 -24.21 36.52
N ARG A 199 7.26 -24.09 37.79
CA ARG A 199 7.58 -25.24 38.66
C ARG A 199 6.35 -26.06 39.01
N SER A 200 5.19 -25.42 39.20
CA SER A 200 3.94 -26.13 39.50
C SER A 200 3.38 -26.85 38.28
N ALA A 201 3.57 -26.28 37.08
CA ALA A 201 3.12 -26.88 35.83
C ALA A 201 4.15 -26.71 34.71
N VAL A 202 5.22 -27.51 34.75
CA VAL A 202 6.30 -27.53 33.73
C VAL A 202 5.73 -27.72 32.31
N THR A 203 4.62 -28.46 32.19
CA THR A 203 3.87 -28.65 30.96
C THR A 203 3.46 -27.34 30.27
N LEU A 204 3.13 -26.28 31.02
CA LEU A 204 2.75 -24.99 30.43
C LEU A 204 3.87 -24.40 29.58
N ALA A 205 5.13 -24.69 29.92
CA ALA A 205 6.30 -24.25 29.18
C ALA A 205 6.36 -24.86 27.78
N LEU A 206 5.88 -26.11 27.63
CA LEU A 206 5.88 -26.84 26.35
C LEU A 206 4.93 -26.20 25.33
N PHE A 207 3.91 -25.47 25.80
CA PHE A 207 2.93 -24.79 24.95
C PHE A 207 3.31 -23.35 24.62
N ILE A 208 4.35 -22.78 25.26
CA ILE A 208 4.82 -21.41 24.97
C ILE A 208 5.07 -21.18 23.47
N PRO A 209 5.80 -22.06 22.74
CA PRO A 209 6.06 -21.83 21.32
C PRO A 209 4.77 -21.74 20.48
N VAL A 210 3.76 -22.55 20.81
CA VAL A 210 2.47 -22.56 20.10
C VAL A 210 1.67 -21.30 20.43
N VAL A 211 1.64 -20.90 21.70
CA VAL A 211 0.94 -19.69 22.17
C VAL A 211 1.51 -18.44 21.49
N LEU A 212 2.83 -18.30 21.48
CA LEU A 212 3.52 -17.19 20.82
C LEU A 212 3.28 -17.19 19.31
N SER A 213 3.46 -18.33 18.65
CA SER A 213 3.28 -18.44 17.20
C SER A 213 1.84 -18.08 16.76
N LEU A 214 0.82 -18.49 17.51
CA LEU A 214 -0.57 -18.12 17.24
C LEU A 214 -0.81 -16.61 17.44
N ALA A 215 -0.28 -16.05 18.53
CA ALA A 215 -0.42 -14.63 18.82
C ALA A 215 0.27 -13.76 17.77
N GLU A 216 1.50 -14.08 17.37
CA GLU A 216 2.22 -13.40 16.30
C GLU A 216 1.47 -13.48 14.96
N ALA A 217 0.97 -14.67 14.59
CA ALA A 217 0.24 -14.86 13.34
C ALA A 217 -1.03 -14.00 13.28
N VAL A 218 -1.81 -13.94 14.36
CA VAL A 218 -3.02 -13.12 14.43
C VAL A 218 -2.66 -11.63 14.49
N SER A 219 -1.65 -11.24 15.28
CA SER A 219 -1.18 -9.86 15.33
C SER A 219 -0.73 -9.37 13.94
N MET A 220 0.05 -10.14 13.20
CA MET A 220 0.47 -9.81 11.83
C MET A 220 -0.71 -9.69 10.86
N GLN A 221 -1.74 -10.53 10.99
CA GLN A 221 -2.97 -10.41 10.19
C GLN A 221 -3.67 -9.08 10.49
N SER A 222 -3.85 -8.76 11.78
CA SER A 222 -4.47 -7.51 12.22
C SER A 222 -3.68 -6.28 11.78
N VAL A 223 -2.34 -6.30 11.89
CA VAL A 223 -1.44 -5.25 11.39
C VAL A 223 -1.59 -5.07 9.88
N SER A 224 -1.57 -6.16 9.12
CA SER A 224 -1.68 -6.11 7.65
C SER A 224 -2.99 -5.48 7.20
N LEU A 225 -4.10 -5.87 7.82
CA LEU A 225 -5.43 -5.32 7.52
C LEU A 225 -5.54 -3.84 7.91
N ILE A 226 -5.02 -3.45 9.08
CA ILE A 226 -5.10 -2.05 9.50
C ILE A 226 -4.24 -1.16 8.60
N LEU A 227 -3.02 -1.58 8.22
CA LEU A 227 -2.15 -0.81 7.32
C LEU A 227 -2.86 -0.49 6.00
N GLN A 228 -3.58 -1.45 5.41
CA GLN A 228 -4.38 -1.18 4.19
C GLN A 228 -5.47 -0.13 4.42
N VAL A 229 -6.15 -0.18 5.57
CA VAL A 229 -7.15 0.85 5.94
C VAL A 229 -6.49 2.21 6.14
N LEU A 230 -5.28 2.26 6.71
CA LEU A 230 -4.55 3.50 6.93
C LEU A 230 -4.21 4.20 5.61
N HIS A 231 -3.92 3.47 4.54
CA HIS A 231 -3.66 4.07 3.22
C HIS A 231 -4.88 4.83 2.68
N VAL A 232 -6.09 4.31 2.91
CA VAL A 232 -7.31 4.86 2.30
C VAL A 232 -8.02 5.88 3.19
N GLN A 233 -7.99 5.68 4.50
CA GLN A 233 -8.82 6.42 5.46
C GLN A 233 -7.98 7.13 6.52
N ARG A 234 -8.36 8.37 6.87
CA ARG A 234 -7.80 9.07 8.03
C ARG A 234 -8.36 8.43 9.31
N VAL A 235 -7.48 8.10 10.25
CA VAL A 235 -7.88 7.52 11.53
C VAL A 235 -8.37 8.61 12.46
N ASN A 236 -9.45 8.32 13.19
CA ASN A 236 -9.88 9.08 14.34
C ASN A 236 -10.14 8.13 15.53
N TRP A 237 -10.26 8.68 16.73
CA TRP A 237 -10.47 7.90 17.95
C TRP A 237 -11.71 6.99 17.91
N ARG A 238 -12.79 7.44 17.24
CA ARG A 238 -14.03 6.65 17.10
C ARG A 238 -13.84 5.43 16.20
N LEU A 239 -13.15 5.60 15.06
CA LEU A 239 -12.81 4.54 14.13
C LEU A 239 -11.87 3.54 14.80
N LEU A 240 -10.85 4.02 15.52
CA LEU A 240 -9.94 3.17 16.28
C LEU A 240 -10.70 2.31 17.30
N ALA A 241 -11.55 2.91 18.14
CA ALA A 241 -12.33 2.15 19.12
C ALA A 241 -13.26 1.12 18.48
N SER A 242 -13.96 1.50 17.40
CA SER A 242 -14.82 0.59 16.64
C SER A 242 -14.05 -0.58 16.03
N ARG A 243 -12.84 -0.34 15.52
CA ARG A 243 -12.00 -1.36 14.90
C ARG A 243 -11.41 -2.27 15.95
N LEU A 244 -10.90 -1.71 17.03
CA LEU A 244 -10.35 -2.44 18.16
C LEU A 244 -11.40 -3.42 18.72
N LEU A 245 -12.64 -2.97 18.95
CA LEU A 245 -13.70 -3.84 19.45
C LEU A 245 -13.99 -5.02 18.52
N ARG A 246 -14.10 -4.74 17.21
CA ARG A 246 -14.35 -5.78 16.20
C ARG A 246 -13.20 -6.76 16.09
N GLU A 247 -11.97 -6.26 16.20
CA GLU A 247 -10.78 -7.10 16.15
C GLU A 247 -10.62 -7.93 17.42
N SER A 248 -10.90 -7.38 18.60
CA SER A 248 -10.90 -8.12 19.85
C SER A 248 -11.94 -9.26 19.84
N GLN A 249 -13.13 -9.03 19.26
CA GLN A 249 -14.13 -10.10 19.07
C GLN A 249 -13.62 -11.19 18.13
N THR A 250 -13.02 -10.80 17.00
CA THR A 250 -12.44 -11.73 16.02
C THR A 250 -11.29 -12.53 16.64
N GLY A 251 -10.37 -11.86 17.32
CA GLY A 251 -9.26 -12.45 18.07
C GLY A 251 -9.72 -13.40 19.17
N PHE A 252 -10.81 -13.09 19.86
CA PHE A 252 -11.39 -14.00 20.85
C PHE A 252 -11.93 -15.29 20.21
N LEU A 253 -12.64 -15.19 19.08
CA LEU A 253 -13.13 -16.36 18.36
C LEU A 253 -11.98 -17.22 17.81
N LEU A 254 -10.96 -16.59 17.22
CA LEU A 254 -9.76 -17.28 16.73
C LEU A 254 -8.99 -17.93 17.88
N GLY A 255 -8.82 -17.22 18.98
CA GLY A 255 -8.16 -17.70 20.18
C GLY A 255 -8.92 -18.84 20.86
N LEU A 256 -10.25 -18.79 20.89
CA LEU A 256 -11.08 -19.87 21.43
C LEU A 256 -10.99 -21.12 20.56
N ALA A 257 -11.09 -20.97 19.24
CA ALA A 257 -11.01 -22.09 18.30
C ALA A 257 -9.63 -22.75 18.31
N SER A 258 -8.56 -21.95 18.19
CA SER A 258 -7.18 -22.46 18.25
C SER A 258 -6.83 -22.99 19.63
N GLY A 259 -7.21 -22.29 20.70
CA GLY A 259 -7.04 -22.72 22.08
C GLY A 259 -7.74 -24.05 22.37
N ALA A 260 -8.93 -24.30 21.82
CA ALA A 260 -9.63 -25.57 21.97
C ALA A 260 -8.88 -26.73 21.32
N LEU A 261 -8.28 -26.52 20.14
CA LEU A 261 -7.45 -27.52 19.47
C LEU A 261 -6.21 -27.84 20.30
N VAL A 262 -5.49 -26.81 20.76
CA VAL A 262 -4.27 -27.00 21.57
C VAL A 262 -4.60 -27.61 22.93
N ALA A 263 -5.68 -27.17 23.59
CA ALA A 263 -6.15 -27.77 24.84
C ALA A 263 -6.58 -29.23 24.67
N GLY A 264 -7.15 -29.60 23.52
CA GLY A 264 -7.40 -31.00 23.17
C GLY A 264 -6.11 -31.83 23.15
N THR A 265 -5.03 -31.28 22.57
CA THR A 265 -3.71 -31.95 22.64
C THR A 265 -3.16 -32.01 24.05
N ALA A 266 -3.33 -30.95 24.86
CA ALA A 266 -2.92 -30.90 26.27
C ALA A 266 -3.69 -31.89 27.15
N TRP A 267 -4.95 -32.18 26.80
CA TRP A 267 -5.74 -33.22 27.45
C TRP A 267 -5.15 -34.59 27.13
N VAL A 268 -4.94 -34.92 25.86
CA VAL A 268 -4.40 -36.24 25.46
C VAL A 268 -2.94 -36.42 25.95
N TRP A 269 -2.16 -35.34 25.97
CA TRP A 269 -0.76 -35.31 26.37
C TRP A 269 -0.50 -33.99 27.10
N PRO A 270 -0.42 -33.93 28.46
CA PRO A 270 -0.06 -34.94 29.45
C PRO A 270 -1.18 -35.26 30.49
N GLY A 271 -2.45 -35.18 30.10
CA GLY A 271 -3.54 -35.79 30.90
C GLY A 271 -4.13 -34.95 32.03
N SER A 272 -3.86 -33.64 32.11
CA SER A 272 -4.33 -32.78 33.21
C SER A 272 -5.37 -31.76 32.77
N ALA A 273 -6.61 -31.93 33.24
CA ALA A 273 -7.72 -31.00 32.95
C ALA A 273 -7.45 -29.55 33.37
N PRO A 274 -6.79 -29.25 34.52
CA PRO A 274 -6.44 -27.88 34.87
C PRO A 274 -5.50 -27.22 33.87
N VAL A 275 -4.49 -27.97 33.37
CA VAL A 275 -3.54 -27.47 32.37
C VAL A 275 -4.23 -27.23 31.04
N ALA A 276 -5.10 -28.14 30.59
CA ALA A 276 -5.88 -27.95 29.37
C ALA A 276 -6.77 -26.69 29.45
N GLY A 277 -7.41 -26.44 30.60
CA GLY A 277 -8.19 -25.22 30.84
C GLY A 277 -7.33 -23.94 30.87
N SER A 278 -6.16 -23.98 31.49
CA SER A 278 -5.19 -22.88 31.46
C SER A 278 -4.70 -22.58 30.06
N VAL A 279 -4.40 -23.60 29.25
CA VAL A 279 -3.97 -23.45 27.86
C VAL A 279 -5.10 -22.86 27.00
N LEU A 280 -6.33 -23.38 27.12
CA LEU A 280 -7.48 -22.87 26.39
C LEU A 280 -7.70 -21.38 26.63
N GLY A 281 -7.86 -20.98 27.89
CA GLY A 281 -8.16 -19.59 28.23
C GLY A 281 -6.95 -18.67 28.04
N GLY A 282 -5.73 -19.16 28.31
CA GLY A 282 -4.50 -18.40 28.08
C GLY A 282 -4.29 -18.07 26.61
N ILE A 283 -4.52 -19.03 25.71
CA ILE A 283 -4.49 -18.79 24.25
C ILE A 283 -5.64 -17.86 23.84
N ALA A 284 -6.87 -18.10 24.32
CA ALA A 284 -8.02 -17.28 23.94
C ALA A 284 -7.82 -15.79 24.29
N VAL A 285 -7.40 -15.50 25.52
CA VAL A 285 -7.15 -14.11 25.95
C VAL A 285 -5.86 -13.57 25.33
N GLY A 286 -4.80 -14.37 25.26
CA GLY A 286 -3.51 -13.98 24.68
C GLY A 286 -3.61 -13.58 23.21
N VAL A 287 -4.33 -14.36 22.41
CA VAL A 287 -4.61 -14.06 20.98
C VAL A 287 -5.52 -12.85 20.83
N THR A 288 -6.51 -12.67 21.73
CA THR A 288 -7.36 -11.47 21.74
C THR A 288 -6.53 -10.20 21.96
N VAL A 289 -5.61 -10.23 22.92
CA VAL A 289 -4.71 -9.11 23.21
C VAL A 289 -3.76 -8.87 22.02
N ALA A 290 -3.21 -9.92 21.43
CA ALA A 290 -2.37 -9.82 20.24
C ALA A 290 -3.07 -9.16 19.06
N ALA A 291 -4.29 -9.59 18.73
CA ALA A 291 -5.11 -8.98 17.68
C ALA A 291 -5.39 -7.49 17.96
N SER A 292 -5.68 -7.18 19.22
CA SER A 292 -5.95 -5.83 19.69
C SER A 292 -4.72 -4.92 19.56
N LEU A 293 -3.53 -5.42 19.92
CA LEU A 293 -2.26 -4.72 19.75
C LEU A 293 -1.93 -4.52 18.26
N GLY A 294 -2.19 -5.50 17.41
CA GLY A 294 -1.99 -5.40 15.97
C GLY A 294 -2.76 -4.25 15.32
N VAL A 295 -3.94 -3.90 15.85
CA VAL A 295 -4.70 -2.70 15.41
C VAL A 295 -4.27 -1.44 16.16
N ALA A 296 -4.08 -1.54 17.48
CA ALA A 296 -3.84 -0.39 18.33
C ALA A 296 -2.49 0.28 18.06
N VAL A 297 -1.43 -0.50 17.90
CA VAL A 297 -0.06 0.04 17.76
C VAL A 297 0.10 0.87 16.48
N PRO A 298 -0.21 0.36 15.26
CA PRO A 298 -0.08 1.17 14.04
C PRO A 298 -1.03 2.37 14.04
N SER A 299 -2.25 2.20 14.56
CA SER A 299 -3.23 3.28 14.62
C SER A 299 -2.77 4.40 15.55
N LEU A 300 -2.27 4.06 16.74
CA LEU A 300 -1.83 5.05 17.72
C LEU A 300 -0.61 5.83 17.24
N LEU A 301 0.37 5.15 16.62
CA LEU A 301 1.50 5.84 16.00
C LEU A 301 1.04 6.88 14.99
N ARG A 302 0.07 6.53 14.13
CA ARG A 302 -0.48 7.46 13.15
C ARG A 302 -1.23 8.63 13.79
N LEU A 303 -1.97 8.40 14.88
CA LEU A 303 -2.60 9.49 15.65
C LEU A 303 -1.56 10.43 16.26
N LEU A 304 -0.39 9.92 16.63
CA LEU A 304 0.74 10.68 17.14
C LEU A 304 1.62 11.31 16.03
N HIS A 305 1.21 11.20 14.76
CA HIS A 305 1.99 11.64 13.59
C HIS A 305 3.37 10.97 13.46
N LEU A 306 3.53 9.78 14.05
CA LEU A 306 4.69 8.91 13.86
C LEU A 306 4.42 7.95 12.71
N ASP A 307 5.49 7.49 12.06
CA ASP A 307 5.37 6.58 10.92
C ASP A 307 4.91 5.17 11.40
N PRO A 308 3.69 4.72 11.05
CA PRO A 308 3.16 3.43 11.48
C PRO A 308 3.97 2.25 10.94
N ARG A 309 4.76 2.46 9.89
CA ARG A 309 5.72 1.50 9.33
C ARG A 309 6.72 0.98 10.36
N VAL A 310 7.11 1.82 11.31
CA VAL A 310 8.02 1.44 12.41
C VAL A 310 7.39 0.40 13.35
N ALA A 311 6.06 0.41 13.50
CA ALA A 311 5.34 -0.60 14.28
C ALA A 311 5.05 -1.87 13.50
N ALA A 312 5.03 -1.85 12.17
CA ALA A 312 4.63 -3.02 11.39
C ALA A 312 5.62 -4.19 11.50
N GLY A 313 6.86 -3.92 11.91
CA GLY A 313 7.93 -4.90 11.98
C GLY A 313 8.20 -5.48 13.38
N PRO A 314 9.47 -5.85 13.66
CA PRO A 314 9.95 -6.44 14.91
C PRO A 314 9.39 -5.85 16.21
N VAL A 315 9.22 -4.54 16.29
CA VAL A 315 8.80 -3.86 17.52
C VAL A 315 7.39 -4.30 17.96
N ALA A 316 6.41 -4.36 17.05
CA ALA A 316 5.07 -4.83 17.45
C ALA A 316 5.05 -6.32 17.79
N LEU A 317 5.87 -7.14 17.14
CA LEU A 317 6.00 -8.55 17.49
C LEU A 317 6.55 -8.71 18.90
N THR A 318 7.62 -8.00 19.24
CA THR A 318 8.17 -8.05 20.61
C THR A 318 7.17 -7.58 21.68
N LEU A 319 6.38 -6.53 21.39
CA LEU A 319 5.33 -6.08 22.30
C LEU A 319 4.21 -7.12 22.43
N THR A 320 3.85 -7.76 21.31
CA THR A 320 2.86 -8.85 21.26
C THR A 320 3.33 -10.02 22.13
N ASP A 321 4.58 -10.47 21.98
CA ASP A 321 5.15 -11.57 22.76
C ASP A 321 5.08 -11.30 24.26
N LEU A 322 5.53 -10.11 24.68
CA LEU A 322 5.52 -9.72 26.09
C LEU A 322 4.10 -9.70 26.66
N ALA A 323 3.16 -9.11 25.93
CA ALA A 323 1.76 -9.04 26.35
C ALA A 323 1.11 -10.43 26.40
N THR A 324 1.35 -11.26 25.39
CA THR A 324 0.80 -12.62 25.31
C THR A 324 1.37 -13.51 26.41
N LEU A 325 2.68 -13.50 26.67
CA LEU A 325 3.28 -14.26 27.78
C LEU A 325 2.74 -13.80 29.12
N PHE A 326 2.67 -12.48 29.34
CA PHE A 326 2.13 -11.93 30.58
C PHE A 326 0.69 -12.41 30.83
N VAL A 327 -0.17 -12.35 29.81
CA VAL A 327 -1.56 -12.81 29.88
C VAL A 327 -1.64 -14.32 30.08
N TYR A 328 -0.87 -15.09 29.33
CA TYR A 328 -0.85 -16.55 29.41
C TYR A 328 -0.49 -17.03 30.82
N PHE A 329 0.58 -16.49 31.40
CA PHE A 329 1.00 -16.87 32.74
C PHE A 329 0.07 -16.32 33.84
N SER A 330 -0.45 -15.10 33.69
CA SER A 330 -1.42 -14.54 34.62
C SER A 330 -2.72 -15.36 34.65
N TRP A 331 -3.17 -15.81 33.49
CA TRP A 331 -4.33 -16.69 33.37
C TRP A 331 -4.07 -18.07 33.99
N ALA A 332 -2.91 -18.66 33.71
CA ALA A 332 -2.51 -19.93 34.31
C ALA A 332 -2.41 -19.84 35.85
N SER A 333 -1.83 -18.77 36.38
CA SER A 333 -1.76 -18.49 37.82
C SER A 333 -3.16 -18.43 38.46
N ALA A 334 -4.11 -17.74 37.81
CA ALA A 334 -5.48 -17.62 38.29
C ALA A 334 -6.21 -18.98 38.35
N ILE A 335 -6.04 -19.84 37.34
CA ILE A 335 -6.71 -21.15 37.26
C ILE A 335 -6.04 -22.20 38.17
N LEU A 336 -4.72 -22.20 38.23
CA LEU A 336 -3.98 -23.18 39.03
C LEU A 336 -3.90 -22.79 40.50
N HIS A 337 -4.35 -21.58 40.87
CA HIS A 337 -4.22 -20.99 42.21
C HIS A 337 -2.76 -20.96 42.70
N VAL A 338 -1.81 -20.62 41.80
CA VAL A 338 -0.36 -20.58 42.07
C VAL A 338 0.25 -19.22 41.78
#